data_AF-A0AAW2XFC8-F1
#
_entry.id   AF-A0AAW2XFC8-F1
#
_cell.length_a   1.000
_cell.length_b   1.000
_cell.length_c   1.000
_cell.angle_alpha   90.00
_cell.angle_beta   90.00
_cell.angle_gamma   90.00
#
_symmetry.space_group_name_H-M   'P 1'
#
loop_
_entity.id
_entity.type
_entity.pdbx_description
1 polymer ?
#
loop_
_entity_poly.entity_id
_entity_poly.type
_entity_poly.pdbx_seq_one_letter_code
_entity_poly.pdbx_strand_id
1 'polypeptide(L)'
;MAKSGINLEELRLKRMVVSDESLELLAKSFPNFKSLVLVSCEGFTTDGLAAIASNCRFLRELDLQENEVDDRKGQWLSCFPDTCTSLELRVFPSDLYGVGNAAVTEEGLVAISAGCPKLNSLLYFCQQMTNAALITVAKNCPNFIRFRLCTLDPTIPDAVTINHLMKVLGDCSVVQGLKAEMLSIAFAGDSGKGMLYVLNGCKKLKKLEIRDSPFGNVALLAWESMRQCIPIGCRPVK
;
A
#
# COMPACT_ATOMS: atom_id res chain seq x y z
N MET A 1 7.66 9.19 36.53
CA MET A 1 6.61 8.74 35.60
C MET A 1 6.41 7.25 35.79
N ALA A 2 5.19 6.82 36.11
CA ALA A 2 4.91 5.44 36.48
C ALA A 2 5.25 4.48 35.33
N LYS A 3 6.26 3.63 35.52
CA LYS A 3 6.45 2.44 34.68
C LYS A 3 5.33 1.47 35.03
N SER A 4 4.16 1.63 34.42
CA SER A 4 3.20 0.53 34.39
C SER A 4 3.90 -0.62 33.64
N GLY A 5 3.94 -1.82 34.21
CA GLY A 5 4.49 -3.00 33.54
C GLY A 5 3.66 -3.49 32.35
N ILE A 6 2.76 -2.66 31.84
CA ILE A 6 1.86 -2.97 30.74
C ILE A 6 2.64 -2.79 29.44
N ASN A 7 2.78 -3.87 28.68
CA ASN A 7 3.32 -3.85 27.33
C ASN A 7 2.15 -3.93 26.35
N LEU A 8 1.53 -2.78 26.05
CA LEU A 8 0.43 -2.71 25.10
C LEU A 8 0.97 -2.96 23.68
N GLU A 9 0.38 -3.91 22.97
CA GLU A 9 0.76 -4.21 21.58
C GLU A 9 -0.28 -3.69 20.57
N GLU A 10 -1.54 -3.57 20.98
CA GLU A 10 -2.63 -3.19 20.09
C GLU A 10 -3.56 -2.20 20.80
N LEU A 11 -3.95 -1.13 20.12
CA LEU A 11 -4.94 -0.17 20.60
C LEU A 11 -5.96 0.11 19.50
N ARG A 12 -7.24 -0.03 19.85
CA ARG A 12 -8.36 0.32 18.96
C ARG A 12 -9.24 1.34 19.67
N LEU A 13 -9.39 2.52 19.06
CA LEU A 13 -10.24 3.60 19.54
C LEU A 13 -11.29 3.92 18.47
N LYS A 14 -12.52 4.21 18.92
CA LYS A 14 -13.63 4.56 18.03
C LYS A 14 -14.41 5.72 18.61
N ARG A 15 -14.67 6.76 17.80
CA ARG A 15 -15.45 7.95 18.21
C ARG A 15 -14.86 8.62 19.46
N MET A 16 -13.56 8.85 19.40
CA MET A 16 -12.77 9.42 20.50
C MET A 16 -12.03 10.66 20.02
N VAL A 17 -11.84 11.64 20.92
CA VAL A 17 -10.88 12.73 20.72
C VAL A 17 -9.49 12.22 21.14
N VAL A 18 -8.53 12.25 20.23
CA VAL A 18 -7.15 11.81 20.42
C VAL A 18 -6.24 12.98 20.03
N SER A 19 -5.32 13.38 20.91
CA SER A 19 -4.39 14.48 20.62
C SER A 19 -3.02 13.98 20.13
N ASP A 20 -2.25 14.85 19.48
CA ASP A 20 -0.87 14.54 19.07
C ASP A 20 0.01 14.17 20.27
N GLU A 21 -0.16 14.82 21.41
CA GLU A 21 0.56 14.48 22.65
C GLU A 21 0.23 13.07 23.11
N SER A 22 -1.02 12.63 22.94
CA SER A 22 -1.47 11.28 23.29
C SER A 22 -0.81 10.23 22.38
N LEU A 23 -0.73 10.51 21.08
CA LEU A 23 -0.03 9.66 20.11
C LEU A 23 1.48 9.59 20.38
N GLU A 24 2.10 10.71 20.72
CA GLU A 24 3.53 10.76 21.06
C GLU A 24 3.82 9.97 22.35
N LEU A 25 2.96 10.10 23.36
CA LEU A 25 3.06 9.32 24.59
C LEU A 25 2.90 7.82 24.34
N LEU A 26 1.94 7.42 23.49
CA LEU A 26 1.77 6.03 23.06
C LEU A 26 3.05 5.50 22.40
N ALA A 27 3.60 6.26 21.45
CA ALA A 27 4.78 5.88 20.69
C ALA A 27 6.03 5.69 21.56
N LYS A 28 6.18 6.51 22.62
CA LYS A 28 7.30 6.43 23.57
C LYS A 28 7.10 5.38 24.66
N SER A 29 5.86 5.10 25.04
CA SER A 29 5.55 4.22 26.18
C SER A 29 5.59 2.74 25.80
N PHE A 30 5.28 2.40 24.55
CA PHE A 30 5.08 1.00 24.12
C PHE A 30 6.04 0.62 22.97
N PRO A 31 7.27 0.17 23.28
CA PRO A 31 8.28 -0.12 22.25
C PRO A 31 7.94 -1.31 21.35
N ASN A 32 7.04 -2.21 21.79
CA ASN A 32 6.60 -3.39 21.04
C ASN A 32 5.23 -3.20 20.38
N PHE A 33 4.76 -1.97 20.23
CA PHE A 33 3.44 -1.67 19.69
C PHE A 33 3.32 -2.09 18.21
N LYS A 34 2.23 -2.80 17.89
CA LYS A 34 2.02 -3.51 16.62
C LYS A 34 0.80 -3.03 15.85
N SER A 35 -0.28 -2.61 16.51
CA SER A 35 -1.52 -2.21 15.84
C SER A 35 -2.12 -0.96 16.46
N LEU A 36 -2.36 0.06 15.63
CA LEU A 36 -3.14 1.23 15.97
C LEU A 36 -4.34 1.34 15.03
N VAL A 37 -5.54 1.32 15.61
CA VAL A 37 -6.78 1.50 14.86
C VAL A 37 -7.55 2.66 15.47
N LEU A 38 -7.74 3.72 14.69
CA LEU A 38 -8.53 4.89 15.02
C LEU A 38 -9.70 4.96 14.03
N VAL A 39 -10.93 4.89 14.53
CA VAL A 39 -12.14 4.91 13.69
C VAL A 39 -13.06 6.04 14.10
N SER A 40 -13.36 6.95 13.18
CA SER A 40 -14.19 8.14 13.49
C SER A 40 -13.64 8.95 14.68
N CYS A 41 -12.31 9.04 14.81
CA CYS A 41 -11.61 9.85 15.81
C CYS A 41 -11.20 11.21 15.24
N GLU A 42 -10.99 12.17 16.14
CA GLU A 42 -10.64 13.56 15.81
C GLU A 42 -9.58 14.10 16.79
N GLY A 43 -9.00 15.26 16.47
CA GLY A 43 -8.10 16.01 17.37
C GLY A 43 -6.61 15.73 17.22
N PHE A 44 -6.21 14.92 16.23
CA PHE A 44 -4.82 14.62 15.92
C PHE A 44 -4.44 15.10 14.52
N THR A 45 -3.14 15.25 14.28
CA THR A 45 -2.58 15.76 13.04
C THR A 45 -1.52 14.81 12.48
N THR A 46 -0.95 15.16 11.33
CA THR A 46 0.19 14.41 10.79
C THR A 46 1.42 14.40 11.70
N ASP A 47 1.56 15.36 12.63
CA ASP A 47 2.69 15.38 13.57
C ASP A 47 2.59 14.22 14.59
N GLY A 48 1.40 13.94 15.14
CA GLY A 48 1.17 12.78 16.01
C GLY A 48 1.34 11.46 15.28
N LEU A 49 0.89 11.37 14.02
CA LEU A 49 1.12 10.19 13.18
C LEU A 49 2.61 9.98 12.85
N ALA A 50 3.37 11.05 12.65
CA ALA A 50 4.82 10.97 12.45
C ALA A 50 5.53 10.43 13.70
N ALA A 51 5.06 10.78 14.90
CA ALA A 51 5.57 10.22 16.15
C ALA A 51 5.34 8.70 16.23
N ILE A 52 4.16 8.22 15.84
CA ILE A 52 3.86 6.78 15.74
C ILE A 52 4.77 6.11 14.69
N ALA A 53 4.84 6.66 13.47
CA ALA A 53 5.63 6.08 12.38
C ALA A 53 7.12 5.97 12.72
N SER A 54 7.68 6.97 13.40
CA SER A 54 9.11 7.02 13.74
C SER A 54 9.51 6.15 14.95
N ASN A 55 8.63 5.98 15.95
CA ASN A 55 8.99 5.31 17.20
C ASN A 55 8.46 3.86 17.29
N CYS A 56 7.33 3.54 16.65
CA CYS A 56 6.72 2.21 16.72
C CYS A 56 7.34 1.25 15.68
N ARG A 57 8.57 0.77 15.95
CA ARG A 57 9.37 -0.03 14.99
C ARG A 57 8.77 -1.39 14.62
N PHE A 58 7.80 -1.88 15.40
CA PHE A 58 7.11 -3.14 15.14
C PHE A 58 5.67 -2.94 14.67
N LEU A 59 5.28 -1.72 14.30
CA LEU A 59 3.96 -1.43 13.79
C LEU A 59 3.70 -2.23 12.50
N ARG A 60 2.61 -3.00 12.52
CA ARG A 60 2.14 -3.84 11.42
C ARG A 60 0.82 -3.38 10.87
N GLU A 61 0.01 -2.68 11.66
CA GLU A 61 -1.30 -2.18 11.27
C GLU A 61 -1.43 -0.73 11.75
N LEU A 62 -1.73 0.15 10.80
CA LEU A 62 -2.16 1.51 11.07
C LEU A 62 -3.44 1.73 10.27
N ASP A 63 -4.56 1.82 10.99
CA ASP A 63 -5.89 1.95 10.41
C ASP A 63 -6.52 3.25 10.89
N LEU A 64 -6.76 4.16 9.96
CA LEU A 64 -7.27 5.51 10.16
C LEU A 64 -8.58 5.69 9.39
N GLN A 65 -9.55 4.80 9.61
CA GLN A 65 -10.88 4.87 8.99
C GLN A 65 -11.72 6.06 9.49
N GLU A 66 -12.33 6.80 8.57
CA GLU A 66 -13.30 7.86 8.88
C GLU A 66 -12.74 8.93 9.83
N ASN A 67 -11.43 9.21 9.79
CA ASN A 67 -10.84 10.28 10.59
C ASN A 67 -10.60 11.53 9.74
N GLU A 68 -10.82 12.69 10.35
CA GLU A 68 -10.34 13.96 9.85
C GLU A 68 -8.90 14.14 10.31
N VAL A 69 -7.94 13.92 9.40
CA VAL A 69 -6.51 14.12 9.67
C VAL A 69 -6.11 15.50 9.17
N ASP A 70 -5.76 16.41 10.10
CA ASP A 70 -5.22 17.72 9.75
C ASP A 70 -3.78 17.55 9.21
N ASP A 71 -3.62 17.74 7.90
CA ASP A 71 -2.32 17.66 7.23
C ASP A 71 -1.59 19.00 7.28
N ARG A 72 -0.55 19.05 8.11
CA ARG A 72 0.26 20.27 8.30
C ARG A 72 1.53 20.30 7.46
N LYS A 73 2.06 19.14 7.09
CA LYS A 73 3.42 19.01 6.51
C LYS A 73 3.60 17.86 5.50
N GLY A 74 2.58 17.05 5.23
CA GLY A 74 2.53 16.09 4.12
C GLY A 74 3.54 14.94 4.12
N GLN A 75 4.27 14.67 5.22
CA GLN A 75 5.46 13.80 5.17
C GLN A 75 5.57 12.74 6.26
N TRP A 76 4.55 12.55 7.10
CA TRP A 76 4.59 11.56 8.19
C TRP A 76 4.83 10.12 7.69
N LEU A 77 4.42 9.82 6.45
CA LEU A 77 4.65 8.55 5.75
C LEU A 77 6.13 8.29 5.41
N SER A 78 6.98 9.32 5.41
CA SER A 78 8.44 9.16 5.25
C SER A 78 9.14 8.77 6.56
N CYS A 79 8.44 8.88 7.70
CA CYS A 79 9.03 8.67 9.02
C CYS A 79 9.11 7.19 9.42
N PHE A 80 8.55 6.27 8.63
CA PHE A 80 8.66 4.84 8.91
C PHE A 80 10.13 4.38 8.83
N PRO A 81 10.59 3.55 9.78
CA PRO A 81 11.99 3.16 9.85
C PRO A 81 12.36 2.19 8.72
N ASP A 82 13.64 2.17 8.36
CA ASP A 82 14.24 1.24 7.39
C ASP A 82 14.13 -0.25 7.79
N THR A 83 13.84 -0.50 9.07
CA THR A 83 13.57 -1.81 9.66
C THR A 83 12.13 -2.29 9.45
N CYS A 84 11.23 -1.43 8.97
CA CYS A 84 9.85 -1.81 8.67
C CYS A 84 9.82 -2.86 7.55
N THR A 85 9.25 -4.03 7.86
CA THR A 85 9.20 -5.18 6.93
C THR A 85 7.79 -5.52 6.49
N SER A 86 6.77 -5.17 7.28
CA SER A 86 5.36 -5.44 6.96
C SER A 86 4.49 -4.35 7.55
N LEU A 87 3.65 -3.75 6.73
CA LEU A 87 2.74 -2.68 7.12
C LEU A 87 1.39 -2.85 6.40
N GLU A 88 0.30 -2.90 7.15
CA GLU A 88 -1.05 -2.68 6.64
C GLU A 88 -1.44 -1.25 6.95
N LEU A 89 -1.43 -0.39 5.94
CA LEU A 89 -1.79 1.01 6.06
C LEU A 89 -3.16 1.23 5.42
N ARG A 90 -4.15 1.52 6.27
CA ARG A 90 -5.51 1.81 5.84
C ARG A 90 -5.82 3.23 6.25
N VAL A 91 -6.02 4.10 5.27
CA VAL A 91 -6.49 5.46 5.55
C VAL A 91 -7.68 5.68 4.65
N PHE A 92 -8.82 5.91 5.28
CA PHE A 92 -10.06 6.22 4.58
C PHE A 92 -10.45 7.62 5.02
N PRO A 93 -10.34 8.63 4.12
CA PRO A 93 -10.73 9.99 4.46
C PRO A 93 -12.23 10.02 4.79
N SER A 94 -12.59 10.81 5.80
CA SER A 94 -14.01 11.01 6.19
C SER A 94 -14.85 11.61 5.07
N ASP A 95 -14.24 12.38 4.18
CA ASP A 95 -14.88 12.94 3.00
C ASP A 95 -14.15 12.50 1.73
N LEU A 96 -14.79 11.63 0.95
CA LEU A 96 -14.27 11.12 -0.33
C LEU A 96 -14.28 12.20 -1.43
N TYR A 97 -15.08 13.25 -1.26
CA TYR A 97 -15.29 14.32 -2.25
C TYR A 97 -14.89 15.71 -1.70
N GLY A 98 -14.39 15.75 -0.47
CA GLY A 98 -14.00 16.97 0.23
C GLY A 98 -12.79 17.62 -0.41
N VAL A 99 -12.86 18.93 -0.62
CA VAL A 99 -11.72 19.77 -0.99
C VAL A 99 -10.87 19.97 0.26
N GLY A 100 -10.12 18.94 0.65
CA GLY A 100 -9.30 18.91 1.86
C GLY A 100 -8.26 17.81 1.72
N ASN A 101 -7.01 18.15 2.03
CA ASN A 101 -5.80 17.46 1.61
C ASN A 101 -5.89 15.93 1.73
N ALA A 102 -5.76 15.26 0.59
CA ALA A 102 -5.72 13.82 0.43
C ALA A 102 -4.60 13.21 1.30
N ALA A 103 -4.92 12.73 2.49
CA ALA A 103 -3.91 12.25 3.43
C ALA A 103 -3.10 11.04 2.92
N VAL A 104 -3.53 10.39 1.83
CA VAL A 104 -2.86 9.23 1.23
C VAL A 104 -2.98 9.21 -0.31
N THR A 105 -1.94 9.72 -0.97
CA THR A 105 -1.75 9.77 -2.42
C THR A 105 -0.62 8.84 -2.87
N GLU A 106 -0.28 8.85 -4.16
CA GLU A 106 0.92 8.18 -4.69
C GLU A 106 2.22 8.71 -4.08
N GLU A 107 2.28 9.99 -3.70
CA GLU A 107 3.47 10.60 -3.10
C GLU A 107 3.77 9.97 -1.74
N GLY A 108 2.71 9.73 -0.95
CA GLY A 108 2.79 9.01 0.32
C GLY A 108 3.38 7.61 0.16
N LEU A 109 2.96 6.89 -0.88
CA LEU A 109 3.45 5.53 -1.15
C LEU A 109 4.94 5.55 -1.55
N VAL A 110 5.33 6.53 -2.37
CA VAL A 110 6.74 6.74 -2.75
C VAL A 110 7.57 7.05 -1.51
N ALA A 111 7.09 7.92 -0.61
CA ALA A 111 7.76 8.26 0.64
C ALA A 111 8.00 7.04 1.53
N ILE A 112 6.97 6.18 1.73
CA ILE A 112 7.12 4.92 2.47
C ILE A 112 8.19 4.05 1.82
N SER A 113 8.13 3.88 0.50
CA SER A 113 9.08 3.00 -0.20
C SER A 113 10.53 3.49 -0.06
N ALA A 114 10.75 4.81 -0.08
CA ALA A 114 12.06 5.41 0.10
C ALA A 114 12.60 5.22 1.52
N GLY A 115 11.74 5.33 2.54
CA GLY A 115 12.11 5.11 3.95
C GLY A 115 12.27 3.63 4.33
N CYS A 116 11.54 2.73 3.67
CA CYS A 116 11.43 1.32 4.05
C CYS A 116 11.84 0.34 2.94
N PRO A 117 13.13 0.25 2.56
CA PRO A 117 13.58 -0.63 1.48
C PRO A 117 13.42 -2.14 1.77
N LYS A 118 13.23 -2.51 3.05
CA LYS A 118 13.00 -3.90 3.50
C LYS A 118 11.54 -4.32 3.51
N LEU A 119 10.63 -3.45 3.08
CA LEU A 119 9.20 -3.72 3.07
C LEU A 119 8.89 -4.90 2.14
N ASN A 120 8.26 -5.94 2.70
CA ASN A 120 7.88 -7.16 2.00
C ASN A 120 6.36 -7.33 1.91
N SER A 121 5.58 -6.65 2.75
CA SER A 121 4.13 -6.75 2.77
C SER A 121 3.52 -5.36 2.95
N LEU A 122 2.66 -4.95 2.02
CA LEU A 122 1.94 -3.68 2.06
C LEU A 122 0.49 -3.86 1.62
N LEU A 123 -0.43 -3.32 2.40
CA LEU A 123 -1.78 -2.97 1.97
C LEU A 123 -1.90 -1.46 2.03
N TYR A 124 -2.26 -0.83 0.91
CA TYR A 124 -2.32 0.63 0.78
C TYR A 124 -3.64 1.03 0.14
N PHE A 125 -4.37 1.92 0.79
CA PHE A 125 -5.59 2.54 0.28
C PHE A 125 -5.27 3.98 -0.12
N CYS A 126 -5.58 4.37 -1.35
CA CYS A 126 -5.30 5.73 -1.83
C CYS A 126 -6.44 6.29 -2.65
N GLN A 127 -6.60 7.62 -2.65
CA GLN A 127 -7.55 8.28 -3.54
C GLN A 127 -7.04 8.34 -4.98
N GLN A 128 -5.73 8.53 -5.15
CA GLN A 128 -5.08 8.58 -6.46
C GLN A 128 -3.80 7.74 -6.46
N MET A 129 -3.46 7.21 -7.64
CA MET A 129 -2.21 6.50 -7.89
C MET A 129 -1.67 6.88 -9.27
N THR A 130 -0.34 6.87 -9.42
CA THR A 130 0.30 7.04 -10.73
C THR A 130 1.21 5.86 -11.06
N ASN A 131 1.41 5.68 -12.36
CA ASN A 131 2.37 4.71 -12.88
C ASN A 131 3.80 4.98 -12.37
N ALA A 132 4.25 6.24 -12.41
CA ALA A 132 5.60 6.62 -11.97
C ALA A 132 5.87 6.27 -10.49
N ALA A 133 4.84 6.40 -9.63
CA ALA A 133 4.94 6.01 -8.24
C ALA A 133 5.12 4.50 -8.07
N LEU A 134 4.32 3.69 -8.76
CA LEU A 134 4.46 2.22 -8.73
C LEU A 134 5.86 1.77 -9.19
N ILE A 135 6.41 2.43 -10.22
CA ILE A 135 7.77 2.18 -10.70
C ILE A 135 8.80 2.49 -9.62
N THR A 136 8.67 3.64 -8.98
CA THR A 136 9.58 4.09 -7.93
C THR A 136 9.54 3.14 -6.73
N VAL A 137 8.34 2.73 -6.32
CA VAL A 137 8.12 1.81 -5.19
C VAL A 137 8.70 0.42 -5.48
N ALA A 138 8.52 -0.10 -6.69
CA ALA A 138 9.11 -1.37 -7.11
C ALA A 138 10.66 -1.35 -7.12
N LYS A 139 11.26 -0.20 -7.46
CA LYS A 139 12.72 -0.01 -7.41
C LYS A 139 13.23 0.08 -5.96
N ASN A 140 12.50 0.81 -5.10
CA ASN A 140 12.91 1.03 -3.72
C ASN A 140 12.75 -0.21 -2.84
N CYS A 141 11.72 -1.04 -3.11
CA CYS A 141 11.37 -2.21 -2.31
C CYS A 141 11.38 -3.51 -3.16
N PRO A 142 12.56 -4.04 -3.55
CA PRO A 142 12.67 -5.20 -4.44
C PRO A 142 12.23 -6.53 -3.81
N ASN A 143 11.97 -6.55 -2.49
CA ASN A 143 11.61 -7.74 -1.73
C ASN A 143 10.11 -7.82 -1.42
N PHE A 144 9.24 -7.07 -2.12
CA PHE A 144 7.80 -7.20 -1.97
C PHE A 144 7.33 -8.63 -2.27
N ILE A 145 6.71 -9.25 -1.28
CA ILE A 145 6.04 -10.56 -1.31
C ILE A 145 4.52 -10.36 -1.42
N ARG A 146 3.95 -9.41 -0.68
CA ARG A 146 2.52 -9.12 -0.68
C ARG A 146 2.29 -7.64 -0.93
N PHE A 147 1.80 -7.28 -2.11
CA PHE A 147 1.46 -5.91 -2.44
C PHE A 147 -0.03 -5.84 -2.79
N ARG A 148 -0.79 -5.10 -1.98
CA ARG A 148 -2.23 -4.89 -2.18
C ARG A 148 -2.47 -3.39 -2.28
N LEU A 149 -2.94 -2.95 -3.44
CA LEU A 149 -3.29 -1.57 -3.69
C LEU A 149 -4.81 -1.47 -3.88
N CYS A 150 -5.43 -0.52 -3.19
CA CYS A 150 -6.86 -0.25 -3.30
C CYS A 150 -7.06 1.24 -3.60
N THR A 151 -7.57 1.57 -4.79
CA THR A 151 -7.98 2.93 -5.15
C THR A 151 -9.41 3.19 -4.66
N LEU A 152 -9.64 4.33 -4.01
CA LEU A 152 -10.95 4.66 -3.41
C LEU A 152 -11.97 5.17 -4.43
N ASP A 153 -11.54 5.90 -5.46
CA ASP A 153 -12.36 6.22 -6.62
C ASP A 153 -11.82 5.49 -7.86
N PRO A 154 -12.61 4.58 -8.45
CA PRO A 154 -12.20 3.81 -9.61
C PRO A 154 -12.25 4.48 -10.96
N THR A 155 -12.98 5.60 -11.04
CA THR A 155 -13.29 6.26 -12.30
C THR A 155 -12.24 7.28 -12.69
N ILE A 156 -11.32 7.61 -11.77
CA ILE A 156 -10.26 8.60 -11.95
C ILE A 156 -9.07 7.93 -12.67
N PRO A 157 -8.75 8.31 -13.93
CA PRO A 157 -7.55 7.82 -14.62
C PRO A 157 -6.27 8.27 -13.92
N ASP A 158 -5.11 7.72 -14.29
CA ASP A 158 -3.80 8.24 -13.86
C ASP A 158 -3.76 9.77 -14.05
N ALA A 159 -3.55 10.51 -12.95
CA ALA A 159 -3.68 11.97 -12.90
C ALA A 159 -2.73 12.71 -13.86
N VAL A 160 -1.71 12.04 -14.38
CA VAL A 160 -0.68 12.61 -15.25
C VAL A 160 -0.84 12.13 -16.69
N THR A 161 -1.18 10.86 -16.91
CA THR A 161 -1.19 10.24 -18.25
C THR A 161 -2.57 10.07 -18.86
N ILE A 162 -3.66 10.24 -18.10
CA ILE A 162 -5.05 9.98 -18.55
C ILE A 162 -5.19 8.53 -19.09
N ASN A 163 -4.28 7.63 -18.71
CA ASN A 163 -4.31 6.22 -19.06
C ASN A 163 -4.75 5.41 -17.84
N HIS A 164 -5.44 4.29 -18.06
CA HIS A 164 -5.69 3.34 -16.99
C HIS A 164 -4.34 2.83 -16.44
N LEU A 165 -4.21 2.73 -15.11
CA LEU A 165 -3.02 2.39 -14.30
C LEU A 165 -2.17 1.17 -14.77
N MET A 166 -2.61 0.43 -15.77
CA MET A 166 -2.12 -0.91 -16.09
C MET A 166 -1.55 -1.10 -17.49
N LYS A 167 -1.52 -0.07 -18.35
CA LYS A 167 -0.69 -0.13 -19.56
C LYS A 167 0.80 -0.30 -19.19
N VAL A 168 1.21 0.30 -18.07
CA VAL A 168 2.59 0.30 -17.59
C VAL A 168 2.97 -1.00 -16.88
N LEU A 169 2.06 -1.67 -16.15
CA LEU A 169 2.34 -3.00 -15.60
C LEU A 169 2.65 -4.05 -16.70
N GLY A 170 2.37 -3.71 -17.96
CA GLY A 170 2.60 -4.52 -19.15
C GLY A 170 3.82 -4.25 -19.97
N ASP A 171 4.05 -2.98 -20.25
CA ASP A 171 5.22 -2.53 -21.00
C ASP A 171 6.46 -2.46 -20.08
N CYS A 172 6.28 -2.54 -18.75
CA CYS A 172 7.40 -2.38 -17.86
C CYS A 172 8.11 -3.69 -17.50
N SER A 173 9.41 -3.65 -17.79
CA SER A 173 10.52 -4.20 -17.01
C SER A 173 10.50 -3.91 -15.49
N VAL A 174 9.44 -3.35 -14.93
CA VAL A 174 9.24 -2.90 -13.54
C VAL A 174 8.62 -4.00 -12.69
N VAL A 175 7.66 -4.73 -13.26
CA VAL A 175 7.03 -5.87 -12.57
C VAL A 175 7.92 -7.10 -12.63
N GLN A 176 8.81 -7.17 -13.63
CA GLN A 176 9.88 -8.19 -13.69
C GLN A 176 10.79 -8.18 -12.45
N GLY A 177 10.87 -7.04 -11.74
CA GLY A 177 11.60 -6.91 -10.47
C GLY A 177 10.77 -7.24 -9.22
N LEU A 178 9.43 -7.13 -9.29
CA LEU A 178 8.56 -7.44 -8.17
C LEU A 178 8.45 -8.95 -8.00
N LYS A 179 9.03 -9.47 -6.91
CA LYS A 179 8.92 -10.88 -6.49
C LYS A 179 7.60 -11.15 -5.76
N ALA A 180 6.56 -10.38 -6.06
CA ALA A 180 5.28 -10.46 -5.37
C ALA A 180 4.64 -11.84 -5.58
N GLU A 181 4.34 -12.52 -4.48
CA GLU A 181 3.56 -13.74 -4.47
C GLU A 181 2.06 -13.45 -4.44
N MET A 182 1.66 -12.29 -3.90
CA MET A 182 0.29 -11.79 -3.90
C MET A 182 0.23 -10.37 -4.46
N LEU A 183 -0.61 -10.19 -5.47
CA LEU A 183 -0.98 -8.89 -6.01
C LEU A 183 -2.51 -8.73 -5.89
N SER A 184 -2.96 -7.65 -5.26
CA SER A 184 -4.37 -7.24 -5.31
C SER A 184 -4.45 -5.85 -5.91
N ILE A 185 -5.25 -5.71 -6.96
CA ILE A 185 -5.45 -4.48 -7.70
C ILE A 185 -6.93 -4.36 -8.09
N ALA A 186 -7.42 -3.14 -8.21
CA ALA A 186 -8.77 -2.87 -8.69
C ALA A 186 -8.69 -1.93 -9.91
N PHE A 187 -9.71 -1.96 -10.78
CA PHE A 187 -9.89 -1.02 -11.91
C PHE A 187 -8.73 -1.00 -12.90
N ALA A 188 -8.31 -2.20 -13.27
CA ALA A 188 -7.07 -2.47 -13.89
C ALA A 188 -7.21 -2.52 -15.43
N GLY A 189 -6.72 -1.51 -16.14
CA GLY A 189 -6.69 -1.47 -17.61
C GLY A 189 -8.04 -1.10 -18.25
N ASP A 190 -8.05 -0.95 -19.57
CA ASP A 190 -9.22 -0.61 -20.41
C ASP A 190 -9.70 -1.79 -21.27
N SER A 191 -8.96 -2.89 -21.24
CA SER A 191 -9.12 -4.04 -22.13
C SER A 191 -8.51 -5.30 -21.51
N GLY A 192 -8.86 -6.47 -22.06
CA GLY A 192 -8.30 -7.76 -21.63
C GLY A 192 -6.77 -7.88 -21.70
N LYS A 193 -6.07 -6.94 -22.36
CA LYS A 193 -4.60 -6.90 -22.42
C LYS A 193 -3.96 -6.56 -21.08
N GLY A 194 -4.64 -5.80 -20.22
CA GLY A 194 -4.13 -5.44 -18.88
C GLY A 194 -3.85 -6.66 -18.00
N MET A 195 -4.57 -7.75 -18.19
CA MET A 195 -4.29 -9.00 -17.48
C MET A 195 -2.98 -9.64 -17.94
N LEU A 196 -2.72 -9.71 -19.25
CA LEU A 196 -1.48 -10.29 -19.82
C LEU A 196 -0.23 -9.60 -19.27
N TYR A 197 -0.35 -8.29 -19.10
CA TYR A 197 0.64 -7.40 -18.55
C TYR A 197 1.04 -7.75 -17.12
N VAL A 198 0.06 -7.84 -16.22
CA VAL A 198 0.29 -8.27 -14.81
C VAL A 198 0.97 -9.64 -14.73
N LEU A 199 0.51 -10.56 -15.57
CA LEU A 199 0.94 -11.96 -15.56
C LEU A 199 2.36 -12.14 -16.11
N ASN A 200 2.74 -11.39 -17.15
CA ASN A 200 4.12 -11.39 -17.67
C ASN A 200 5.11 -10.72 -16.70
N GLY A 201 4.61 -9.78 -15.90
CA GLY A 201 5.38 -9.06 -14.91
C GLY A 201 5.79 -9.91 -13.70
N CYS A 202 4.81 -10.44 -12.98
CA CYS A 202 5.03 -11.13 -11.70
C CYS A 202 5.27 -12.64 -11.87
N LYS A 203 6.49 -13.06 -12.23
CA LYS A 203 6.80 -14.51 -12.48
C LYS A 203 6.64 -15.43 -11.26
N LYS A 204 6.58 -14.87 -10.04
CA LYS A 204 6.40 -15.61 -8.78
C LYS A 204 4.98 -15.53 -8.23
N LEU A 205 4.05 -14.96 -8.99
CA LEU A 205 2.68 -14.73 -8.53
C LEU A 205 1.97 -16.06 -8.21
N LYS A 206 1.52 -16.20 -6.97
CA LYS A 206 0.74 -17.35 -6.50
C LYS A 206 -0.73 -16.98 -6.30
N LYS A 207 -1.00 -15.71 -5.97
CA LYS A 207 -2.34 -15.16 -5.73
C LYS A 207 -2.50 -13.84 -6.48
N LEU A 208 -3.55 -13.74 -7.28
CA LEU A 208 -3.94 -12.52 -7.99
C LEU A 208 -5.39 -12.23 -7.65
N GLU A 209 -5.64 -11.07 -7.06
CA GLU A 209 -6.97 -10.53 -6.85
C GLU A 209 -7.13 -9.32 -7.78
N ILE A 210 -8.12 -9.39 -8.66
CA ILE A 210 -8.49 -8.28 -9.53
C ILE A 210 -9.96 -7.98 -9.30
N ARG A 211 -10.27 -6.73 -8.98
CA ARG A 211 -11.64 -6.26 -8.80
C ARG A 211 -12.01 -5.24 -9.86
N ASP A 212 -13.27 -5.27 -10.27
CA ASP A 212 -13.90 -4.21 -11.06
C ASP A 212 -13.08 -3.76 -12.29
N SER A 213 -12.48 -4.72 -12.98
CA SER A 213 -11.61 -4.49 -14.14
C SER A 213 -12.23 -5.10 -15.40
N PRO A 214 -12.06 -4.53 -16.60
CA PRO A 214 -12.69 -4.98 -17.84
C PRO A 214 -12.09 -6.28 -18.42
N PHE A 215 -11.52 -7.14 -17.58
CA PHE A 215 -10.89 -8.39 -17.99
C PHE A 215 -11.94 -9.43 -18.32
N GLY A 216 -12.30 -9.50 -19.60
CA GLY A 216 -13.15 -10.57 -20.12
C GLY A 216 -12.44 -11.93 -20.20
N ASN A 217 -13.23 -12.97 -20.50
CA ASN A 217 -12.79 -14.37 -20.58
C ASN A 217 -11.55 -14.63 -21.46
N VAL A 218 -11.35 -13.82 -22.50
CA VAL A 218 -10.20 -13.91 -23.41
C VAL A 218 -8.86 -13.77 -22.66
N ALA A 219 -8.82 -12.89 -21.67
CA ALA A 219 -7.64 -12.67 -20.85
C ALA A 219 -7.29 -13.89 -19.99
N LEU A 220 -8.30 -14.59 -19.45
CA LEU A 220 -8.14 -15.80 -18.64
C LEU A 220 -7.69 -16.98 -19.49
N LEU A 221 -8.25 -17.15 -20.69
CA LEU A 221 -7.86 -18.22 -21.62
C LEU A 221 -6.42 -18.05 -22.12
N ALA A 222 -6.00 -16.81 -22.37
CA ALA A 222 -4.61 -16.52 -22.74
C ALA A 222 -3.64 -16.85 -21.58
N TRP A 223 -4.06 -16.65 -20.33
CA TRP A 223 -3.28 -17.08 -19.16
C TRP A 223 -3.16 -18.59 -19.05
N GLU A 224 -4.26 -19.35 -19.17
CA GLU A 224 -4.20 -20.81 -19.12
C GLU A 224 -3.26 -21.38 -20.19
N SER A 225 -3.33 -20.81 -21.39
CA SER A 225 -2.44 -21.15 -22.51
C SER A 225 -0.98 -20.82 -22.18
N MET A 226 -0.71 -19.65 -21.59
CA MET A 226 0.65 -19.29 -21.15
C MET A 226 1.16 -20.19 -20.03
N ARG A 227 0.32 -20.60 -19.08
CA ARG A 227 0.67 -21.50 -17.97
C ARG A 227 1.12 -22.88 -18.46
N GLN A 228 0.47 -23.40 -19.50
CA GLN A 228 0.90 -24.64 -20.17
C GLN A 228 2.22 -24.47 -20.93
N CYS A 229 2.53 -23.24 -21.37
CA CYS A 229 3.77 -22.89 -22.07
C CYS A 229 4.93 -22.45 -21.16
N ILE A 230 4.75 -22.34 -19.84
CA ILE A 230 5.89 -22.18 -18.92
C ILE A 230 6.55 -23.56 -18.81
N PRO A 231 7.75 -23.80 -19.39
CA PRO A 231 8.36 -25.10 -19.33
C PRO A 231 8.83 -25.33 -17.90
N ILE A 232 8.16 -26.24 -17.19
CA ILE A 232 8.75 -26.90 -16.02
C ILE A 232 9.93 -27.72 -16.55
N GLY A 233 11.11 -27.11 -16.58
CA GLY A 233 12.38 -27.78 -16.83
C GLY A 233 12.64 -28.22 -18.28
N CYS A 234 13.14 -27.32 -19.11
CA CYS A 234 13.95 -27.73 -20.26
C CYS A 234 15.43 -27.82 -19.83
N ARG A 235 15.91 -29.03 -19.53
CA ARG A 235 17.36 -29.33 -19.63
C ARG A 235 17.74 -29.37 -21.11
N PRO A 236 18.93 -28.89 -21.50
CA PRO A 236 19.37 -29.01 -22.88
C PRO A 236 19.90 -30.43 -23.10
N VAL A 237 19.37 -31.16 -24.07
CA VAL A 237 20.04 -32.36 -24.56
C VAL A 237 19.93 -32.45 -26.08
N LYS A 238 21.08 -32.11 -26.70
CA LYS A 238 21.62 -32.44 -28.03
C LYS A 238 20.77 -32.20 -29.27
#